data_AF-A0A352DVI4-F1
#
_entry.id   AF-A0A352DVI4-F1
#
_cell.length_a   1.000
_cell.length_b   1.000
_cell.length_c   1.000
_cell.angle_alpha   90.00
_cell.angle_beta   90.00
_cell.angle_gamma   90.00
#
_symmetry.space_group_name_H-M   'P 1'
#
loop_
_entity.id
_entity.type
_entity.pdbx_description
1 polymer ?
#
loop_
_entity_poly.entity_id
_entity_poly.type
_entity_poly.pdbx_seq_one_letter_code
_entity_poly.pdbx_strand_id
1 'polypeptide(L)'
;MTDRWETVRPHVAAWRQRLPMHTLARPAARVSTMLAATWRRLPLREDPLPSRPLVVVAACLVAGCAWGSWLPGTAGPPPGVSAHWRAGMHWLAALGLMIAWHRAASRGQAILAVASLCLAVSSAAAAWSVARSSLFPADELAWHLSTRPVPVAIRGTVVESPSGLPPASPDPRLAAAIGPSSQASLAVSALRDGARWRAASGVATVIVGVAPTDLPPLIVGTEVEVTGRALRRPPALNPGEFDAARRARLDRSLSIVRVRSAADIVPLAPPPDWSVAAAVDRLRAGG
;
A
#
# COMPACT_ATOMS: atom_id res chain seq x y z
N MET A 1 -14.94 9.95 55.77
CA MET A 1 -14.10 8.73 55.87
C MET A 1 -12.98 8.86 54.86
N THR A 2 -12.02 9.65 55.28
CA THR A 2 -10.67 9.85 54.74
C THR A 2 -9.80 8.79 55.39
N ASP A 3 -9.18 7.89 54.62
CA ASP A 3 -7.85 7.35 54.94
C ASP A 3 -7.39 6.24 53.98
N ARG A 4 -6.06 6.21 53.78
CA ARG A 4 -5.23 5.14 53.19
C ARG A 4 -5.18 4.99 51.67
N TRP A 5 -4.33 5.81 51.02
CA TRP A 5 -3.47 5.36 49.91
C TRP A 5 -2.14 6.16 49.85
N GLU A 6 -1.54 6.43 51.01
CA GLU A 6 -0.14 6.88 51.08
C GLU A 6 0.80 5.71 51.35
N THR A 7 2.02 5.83 50.82
CA THR A 7 3.21 4.97 51.00
C THR A 7 3.41 3.77 50.06
N VAL A 8 3.67 4.04 48.78
CA VAL A 8 4.76 3.36 48.05
C VAL A 8 5.52 4.40 47.18
N ARG A 9 6.52 5.05 47.77
CA ARG A 9 7.66 5.69 47.08
C ARG A 9 8.90 4.83 47.38
N PRO A 10 10.09 5.05 46.79
CA PRO A 10 10.47 5.20 45.38
C PRO A 10 11.76 4.37 45.06
N HIS A 11 11.81 3.56 44.00
CA HIS A 11 13.04 2.80 43.67
C HIS A 11 13.63 3.02 42.27
N VAL A 12 13.22 4.06 41.55
CA VAL A 12 13.72 4.30 40.17
C VAL A 12 14.76 5.44 40.08
N ALA A 13 15.09 6.10 41.19
CA ALA A 13 15.95 7.30 41.17
C ALA A 13 17.46 7.08 41.33
N ALA A 14 17.97 5.83 41.31
CA ALA A 14 19.38 5.56 41.68
C ALA A 14 20.30 5.04 40.55
N TRP A 15 19.84 4.92 39.30
CA TRP A 15 20.66 4.37 38.20
C TRP A 15 21.21 5.40 37.18
N ARG A 16 21.16 6.70 37.50
CA ARG A 16 21.82 7.76 36.70
C ARG A 16 23.26 8.03 37.14
N GLN A 17 24.03 6.98 37.43
CA GLN A 17 25.46 7.12 37.63
C GLN A 17 26.20 7.12 36.27
N ARG A 18 26.65 8.31 35.89
CA ARG A 18 27.87 8.65 35.13
C ARG A 18 28.53 7.49 34.37
N LEU A 19 28.13 7.29 33.12
CA LEU A 19 29.00 6.68 32.12
C LEU A 19 29.80 7.79 31.42
N PRO A 20 31.14 7.79 31.48
CA PRO A 20 31.96 8.73 30.72
C PRO A 20 31.77 8.52 29.21
N MET A 21 31.20 9.51 28.52
CA MET A 21 30.93 9.51 27.08
C MET A 21 32.18 9.69 26.18
N HIS A 22 33.31 9.07 26.53
CA HIS A 22 34.57 9.25 25.79
C HIS A 22 35.17 7.98 25.15
N THR A 23 34.47 6.84 25.15
CA THR A 23 35.06 5.57 24.68
C THR A 23 34.19 4.70 23.76
N LEU A 24 33.23 5.27 23.02
CA LEU A 24 32.42 4.52 22.03
C LEU A 24 32.65 4.93 20.56
N ALA A 25 33.66 5.74 20.26
CA ALA A 25 33.96 6.16 18.88
C ALA A 25 34.93 5.25 18.11
N ARG A 26 35.31 4.06 18.62
CA ARG A 26 36.39 3.24 18.02
C ARG A 26 36.10 1.81 17.50
N PRO A 27 34.91 1.17 17.65
CA PRO A 27 34.70 -0.13 16.99
C PRO A 27 34.19 -0.04 15.54
N ALA A 28 33.56 1.06 15.13
CA ALA A 28 32.98 1.18 13.78
C ALA A 28 34.03 1.21 12.64
N ALA A 29 35.22 1.77 12.90
CA ALA A 29 36.30 1.82 11.91
C ALA A 29 37.00 0.46 11.69
N ARG A 30 36.96 -0.45 12.67
CA ARG A 30 37.57 -1.79 12.54
C ARG A 30 36.69 -2.78 11.78
N VAL A 31 35.36 -2.70 11.92
CA VAL A 31 34.44 -3.58 11.17
C VAL A 31 34.42 -3.21 9.67
N SER A 32 34.48 -1.92 9.35
CA SER A 32 34.51 -1.44 7.96
C SER A 32 35.82 -1.75 7.24
N THR A 33 36.97 -1.69 7.92
CA THR A 33 38.27 -2.11 7.36
C THR A 33 38.37 -3.63 7.20
N MET A 34 37.78 -4.41 8.12
CA MET A 34 37.79 -5.87 8.02
C MET A 34 36.90 -6.35 6.87
N LEU A 35 35.70 -5.80 6.69
CA LEU A 35 34.85 -6.11 5.52
C LEU A 35 35.50 -5.71 4.20
N ALA A 36 36.20 -4.57 4.14
CA ALA A 36 36.96 -4.16 2.96
C ALA A 36 38.14 -5.09 2.66
N ALA A 37 38.81 -5.63 3.69
CA ALA A 37 39.91 -6.59 3.52
C ALA A 37 39.42 -7.98 3.09
N THR A 38 38.26 -8.42 3.59
CA THR A 38 37.64 -9.70 3.17
C THR A 38 37.12 -9.62 1.73
N TRP A 39 36.56 -8.48 1.32
CA TRP A 39 36.16 -8.24 -0.08
C TRP A 39 37.33 -8.27 -1.06
N ARG A 40 38.54 -7.86 -0.64
CA ARG A 40 39.75 -7.91 -1.49
C ARG A 40 40.33 -9.31 -1.65
N ARG A 41 39.95 -10.28 -0.82
CA ARG A 41 40.52 -11.65 -0.81
C ARG A 41 39.58 -12.72 -1.36
N LEU A 42 38.34 -12.37 -1.70
CA LEU A 42 37.50 -13.28 -2.45
C LEU A 42 38.10 -13.40 -3.86
N PRO A 43 38.46 -14.61 -4.33
CA PRO A 43 38.97 -14.80 -5.68
C PRO A 43 37.93 -14.26 -6.65
N LEU A 44 38.25 -13.12 -7.26
CA LEU A 44 37.44 -12.50 -8.29
C LEU A 44 37.45 -13.46 -9.46
N ARG A 45 36.28 -14.00 -9.77
CA ARG A 45 36.07 -14.87 -10.92
C ARG A 45 36.50 -14.11 -12.18
N GLU A 46 37.50 -14.61 -12.90
CA GLU A 46 38.06 -13.95 -14.09
C GLU A 46 37.11 -14.02 -15.30
N ASP A 47 36.23 -15.03 -15.32
CA ASP A 47 35.20 -15.13 -16.34
C ASP A 47 34.14 -14.04 -16.13
N PRO A 48 33.88 -13.18 -17.14
CA PRO A 48 32.82 -12.19 -17.05
C PRO A 48 31.50 -12.94 -16.86
N LEU A 49 30.85 -12.72 -15.71
CA LEU A 49 29.48 -13.19 -15.51
C LEU A 49 28.64 -12.70 -16.70
N PRO A 50 27.70 -13.53 -17.21
CA PRO A 50 26.81 -13.10 -18.27
C PRO A 50 26.16 -11.77 -17.86
N SER A 51 26.19 -10.80 -18.76
CA SER A 51 25.61 -9.49 -18.48
C SER A 51 24.14 -9.66 -18.12
N ARG A 52 23.78 -9.27 -16.89
CA ARG A 52 22.39 -9.29 -16.40
C ARG A 52 21.88 -7.87 -16.23
N PRO A 53 21.73 -7.09 -17.31
CA PRO A 53 21.31 -5.69 -17.23
C PRO A 53 19.95 -5.55 -16.54
N LEU A 54 19.05 -6.52 -16.72
CA LEU A 54 17.74 -6.55 -16.07
C LEU A 54 17.82 -6.63 -14.53
N VAL A 55 18.85 -7.29 -13.97
CA VAL A 55 19.03 -7.36 -12.51
C VAL A 55 19.40 -5.99 -11.94
N VAL A 56 20.26 -5.24 -12.64
CA VAL A 56 20.65 -3.89 -12.25
C VAL A 56 19.43 -2.96 -12.32
N VAL A 57 18.65 -3.01 -13.40
CA VAL A 57 17.42 -2.22 -13.56
C VAL A 57 16.41 -2.56 -12.46
N ALA A 58 16.20 -3.84 -12.15
CA ALA A 58 15.32 -4.26 -11.07
C ALA A 58 15.79 -3.75 -9.70
N ALA A 59 17.10 -3.79 -9.41
CA ALA A 59 17.66 -3.25 -8.19
C ALA A 59 17.44 -1.73 -8.08
N CYS A 60 17.65 -0.97 -9.17
CA CYS A 60 17.35 0.46 -9.22
C CYS A 60 15.85 0.75 -9.02
N LEU A 61 14.97 -0.04 -9.63
CA LEU A 61 13.52 0.10 -9.46
C LEU A 61 13.11 -0.11 -8.00
N VAL A 62 13.61 -1.18 -7.37
CA VAL A 62 13.34 -1.48 -5.95
C VAL A 62 13.89 -0.39 -5.04
N ALA A 63 15.14 0.05 -5.26
CA ALA A 63 15.76 1.12 -4.49
C ALA A 63 14.97 2.44 -4.61
N GLY A 64 14.53 2.79 -5.82
CA GLY A 64 13.68 3.94 -6.08
C GLY A 64 12.32 3.85 -5.40
N CYS A 65 11.63 2.72 -5.51
CA CYS A 65 10.35 2.50 -4.84
C CYS A 65 10.48 2.59 -3.30
N ALA A 66 11.53 1.97 -2.75
CA ALA A 66 11.85 2.02 -1.33
C ALA A 66 12.11 3.47 -0.87
N TRP A 67 12.92 4.21 -1.63
CA TRP A 67 13.21 5.62 -1.39
C TRP A 67 11.93 6.48 -1.38
N GLY A 68 11.08 6.33 -2.40
CA GLY A 68 9.80 7.04 -2.48
C GLY A 68 8.85 6.71 -1.31
N SER A 69 8.93 5.48 -0.77
CA SER A 69 8.09 5.01 0.32
C SER A 69 8.60 5.36 1.73
N TRP A 70 9.88 5.71 1.89
CA TRP A 70 10.51 6.00 3.18
C TRP A 70 10.29 7.44 3.67
N LEU A 71 10.21 8.39 2.73
CA LEU A 71 10.06 9.82 3.02
C LEU A 71 8.83 10.21 3.87
N PRO A 72 7.69 9.50 3.85
CA PRO A 72 6.55 9.81 4.73
C PRO A 72 6.73 9.38 6.19
N GLY A 73 7.65 8.45 6.50
CA GLY A 73 7.59 7.63 7.71
C GLY A 73 8.22 8.18 8.99
N THR A 74 9.10 9.19 8.93
CA THR A 74 9.89 9.60 10.11
C THR A 74 9.77 11.07 10.50
N ALA A 75 9.38 11.96 9.59
CA ALA A 75 9.26 13.39 9.89
C ALA A 75 8.01 14.06 9.30
N GLY A 76 7.15 13.30 8.60
CA GLY A 76 6.18 13.88 7.68
C GLY A 76 6.86 14.63 6.52
N PRO A 77 6.13 14.96 5.44
CA PRO A 77 6.64 15.96 4.50
C PRO A 77 6.94 17.27 5.24
N PRO A 78 7.92 18.05 4.79
CA PRO A 78 8.03 19.43 5.23
C PRO A 78 6.67 20.12 5.04
N PRO A 79 6.23 20.95 6.00
CA PRO A 79 4.99 21.70 5.85
C PRO A 79 5.01 22.46 4.52
N GLY A 80 3.95 22.30 3.73
CA GLY A 80 3.80 22.93 2.41
C GLY A 80 4.19 22.07 1.20
N VAL A 81 4.84 20.91 1.38
CA VAL A 81 5.19 20.03 0.25
C VAL A 81 4.14 18.94 0.03
N SER A 82 3.29 19.15 -0.97
CA SER A 82 2.27 18.20 -1.37
C SER A 82 2.85 16.93 -2.01
N ALA A 83 2.05 15.87 -2.03
CA ALA A 83 2.38 14.63 -2.75
C ALA A 83 2.70 14.85 -4.24
N HIS A 84 1.93 15.70 -4.91
CA HIS A 84 2.12 16.00 -6.33
C HIS A 84 3.45 16.68 -6.60
N TRP A 85 3.89 17.59 -5.72
CA TRP A 85 5.20 18.25 -5.87
C TRP A 85 6.35 17.25 -5.77
N ARG A 86 6.31 16.34 -4.78
CA ARG A 86 7.36 15.31 -4.62
C ARG A 86 7.44 14.39 -5.83
N ALA A 87 6.29 13.88 -6.30
CA ALA A 87 6.24 13.07 -7.51
C ALA A 87 6.79 13.85 -8.71
N GLY A 88 6.42 15.13 -8.84
CA GLY A 88 6.93 16.04 -9.87
C GLY A 88 8.45 16.24 -9.82
N MET A 89 9.03 16.48 -8.65
CA MET A 89 10.48 16.61 -8.48
C MET A 89 11.23 15.34 -8.91
N HIS A 90 10.71 14.16 -8.55
CA HIS A 90 11.31 12.90 -8.97
C HIS A 90 11.19 12.65 -10.48
N TRP A 91 10.05 13.02 -11.10
CA TRP A 91 9.91 12.98 -12.55
C TRP A 91 10.88 13.93 -13.25
N LEU A 92 11.01 15.16 -12.78
CA LEU A 92 11.95 16.14 -13.32
C LEU A 92 13.41 15.68 -13.17
N ALA A 93 13.76 15.11 -12.01
CA ALA A 93 15.07 14.51 -11.79
C ALA A 93 15.34 13.35 -12.77
N ALA A 94 14.36 12.45 -12.96
CA ALA A 94 14.48 11.36 -13.92
C ALA A 94 14.71 11.87 -15.35
N LEU A 95 13.97 12.90 -15.78
CA LEU A 95 14.16 13.54 -17.09
C LEU A 95 15.56 14.18 -17.23
N GLY A 96 16.02 14.93 -16.21
CA GLY A 96 17.36 15.52 -16.20
C GLY A 96 18.47 14.47 -16.30
N LEU A 97 18.31 13.36 -15.58
CA LEU A 97 19.25 12.23 -15.60
C LEU A 97 19.22 11.46 -16.93
N MET A 98 18.07 11.36 -17.60
CA MET A 98 17.98 10.82 -18.96
C MET A 98 18.73 11.70 -19.97
N ILE A 99 18.64 13.04 -19.85
CA ILE A 99 19.41 13.97 -20.67
C ILE A 99 20.92 13.83 -20.40
N ALA A 100 21.31 13.70 -19.13
CA ALA A 100 22.70 13.48 -18.73
C ALA A 100 23.25 12.15 -19.28
N TRP A 101 22.46 11.07 -19.19
CA TRP A 101 22.79 9.77 -19.78
C TRP A 101 23.05 9.90 -21.27
N HIS A 102 22.14 10.52 -22.02
CA HIS A 102 22.28 10.69 -23.47
C HIS A 102 23.55 11.46 -23.84
N ARG A 103 23.85 12.55 -23.12
CA ARG A 103 25.08 13.35 -23.32
C ARG A 103 26.36 12.62 -22.94
N ALA A 104 26.34 11.78 -21.90
CA ALA A 104 27.49 10.98 -21.51
C ALA A 104 27.73 9.85 -22.52
N ALA A 105 26.67 9.20 -22.98
CA ALA A 105 26.73 8.16 -24.00
C ALA A 105 27.27 8.69 -25.33
N SER A 106 26.81 9.88 -25.77
CA SER A 106 27.30 10.50 -27.01
C SER A 106 28.77 10.96 -26.94
N ARG A 107 29.32 11.15 -25.74
CA ARG A 107 30.74 11.47 -25.50
C ARG A 107 31.60 10.24 -25.20
N GLY A 108 31.06 9.02 -25.30
CA GLY A 108 31.77 7.79 -24.97
C GLY A 108 32.07 7.60 -23.47
N GLN A 109 31.44 8.38 -22.59
CA GLN A 109 31.64 8.31 -21.14
C GLN A 109 30.77 7.20 -20.52
N ALA A 110 31.13 5.94 -20.76
CA ALA A 110 30.31 4.78 -20.42
C ALA A 110 29.85 4.71 -18.95
N ILE A 111 30.77 4.97 -18.00
CA ILE A 111 30.46 4.91 -16.56
C ILE A 111 29.41 5.96 -16.17
N LEU A 112 29.59 7.20 -16.62
CA LEU A 112 28.65 8.29 -16.35
C LEU A 112 27.29 8.04 -16.99
N ALA A 113 27.27 7.45 -18.19
CA ALA A 113 26.03 7.03 -18.84
C ALA A 113 25.30 6.00 -17.97
N VAL A 114 25.95 4.89 -17.60
CA VAL A 114 25.32 3.84 -16.79
C VAL A 114 24.82 4.38 -15.44
N ALA A 115 25.63 5.17 -14.74
CA ALA A 115 25.25 5.77 -13.46
C ALA A 115 24.02 6.69 -13.62
N SER A 116 24.01 7.55 -14.63
CA SER A 116 22.91 8.47 -14.92
C SER A 116 21.62 7.71 -15.24
N LEU A 117 21.70 6.63 -16.02
CA LEU A 117 20.56 5.78 -16.35
C LEU A 117 20.01 5.05 -15.10
N CYS A 118 20.89 4.51 -14.25
CA CYS A 118 20.49 3.85 -12.99
C CYS A 118 19.75 4.83 -12.05
N LEU A 119 20.27 6.06 -11.93
CA LEU A 119 19.64 7.11 -11.14
C LEU A 119 18.31 7.56 -11.76
N ALA A 120 18.21 7.61 -13.10
CA ALA A 120 16.97 7.96 -13.79
C ALA A 120 15.86 6.93 -13.50
N VAL A 121 16.18 5.63 -13.62
CA VAL A 121 15.26 4.53 -13.28
C VAL A 121 14.82 4.60 -11.82
N SER A 122 15.78 4.82 -10.90
CA SER A 122 15.49 4.93 -9.47
C SER A 122 14.58 6.13 -9.17
N SER A 123 14.82 7.28 -9.82
CA SER A 123 14.01 8.49 -9.66
C SER A 123 12.60 8.30 -10.23
N ALA A 124 12.46 7.68 -11.40
CA ALA A 124 11.15 7.37 -11.98
C ALA A 124 10.35 6.39 -11.11
N ALA A 125 11.02 5.37 -10.55
CA ALA A 125 10.40 4.43 -9.62
C ALA A 125 9.97 5.09 -8.31
N ALA A 126 10.76 6.03 -7.79
CA ALA A 126 10.38 6.85 -6.64
C ALA A 126 9.15 7.73 -6.96
N ALA A 127 9.14 8.39 -8.12
CA ALA A 127 8.01 9.20 -8.58
C ALA A 127 6.73 8.36 -8.67
N TRP A 128 6.81 7.18 -9.29
CA TRP A 128 5.70 6.24 -9.41
C TRP A 128 5.22 5.74 -8.06
N SER A 129 6.12 5.37 -7.15
CA SER A 129 5.79 4.91 -5.79
C SER A 129 5.05 5.99 -4.99
N VAL A 130 5.54 7.24 -5.04
CA VAL A 130 4.87 8.40 -4.42
C VAL A 130 3.51 8.62 -5.07
N ALA A 131 3.45 8.68 -6.41
CA ALA A 131 2.20 8.90 -7.14
C ALA A 131 1.15 7.83 -6.81
N ARG A 132 1.54 6.55 -6.86
CA ARG A 132 0.64 5.42 -6.60
C ARG A 132 0.10 5.42 -5.18
N SER A 133 0.90 5.80 -4.19
CA SER A 133 0.52 5.75 -2.78
C SER A 133 -0.25 6.98 -2.30
N SER A 134 -0.20 8.10 -3.03
CA SER A 134 -0.71 9.39 -2.55
C SER A 134 -1.54 10.20 -3.53
N LEU A 135 -1.48 9.90 -4.84
CA LEU A 135 -2.33 10.53 -5.84
C LEU A 135 -3.54 9.64 -6.12
N PHE A 136 -4.70 10.14 -5.76
CA PHE A 136 -6.00 9.55 -6.00
C PHE A 136 -6.86 10.53 -6.80
N PRO A 137 -7.82 10.03 -7.60
CA PRO A 137 -8.78 10.88 -8.26
C PRO A 137 -9.52 11.80 -7.28
N ALA A 138 -9.95 12.97 -7.77
CA ALA A 138 -10.70 13.93 -6.96
C ALA A 138 -12.12 13.42 -6.62
N ASP A 139 -12.68 12.55 -7.44
CA ASP A 139 -13.99 11.91 -7.30
C ASP A 139 -13.93 10.54 -6.60
N GLU A 140 -12.79 10.17 -6.02
CA GLU A 140 -12.60 8.92 -5.28
C GLU A 140 -13.63 8.79 -4.14
N LEU A 141 -14.28 7.63 -4.04
CA LEU A 141 -15.35 7.37 -3.07
C LEU A 141 -14.92 7.70 -1.64
N ALA A 142 -13.67 7.38 -1.28
CA ALA A 142 -13.14 7.61 0.07
C ALA A 142 -13.14 9.08 0.51
N TRP A 143 -13.21 10.04 -0.41
CA TRP A 143 -13.31 11.47 -0.09
C TRP A 143 -14.72 11.90 0.31
N HIS A 144 -15.73 11.10 -0.03
CA HIS A 144 -17.11 11.28 0.41
C HIS A 144 -17.43 10.54 1.72
N LEU A 145 -16.46 9.81 2.27
CA LEU A 145 -16.62 8.97 3.45
C LEU A 145 -15.83 9.51 4.64
N SER A 146 -16.38 9.29 5.83
CA SER A 146 -15.68 9.50 7.10
C SER A 146 -15.14 8.18 7.66
N THR A 147 -14.44 8.23 8.79
CA THR A 147 -14.08 7.02 9.55
C THR A 147 -15.29 6.39 10.26
N ARG A 148 -16.42 7.09 10.34
CA ARG A 148 -17.68 6.56 10.87
C ARG A 148 -18.52 5.95 9.74
N PRO A 149 -19.13 4.77 9.94
CA PRO A 149 -19.98 4.13 8.93
C PRO A 149 -21.22 4.96 8.60
N VAL A 150 -21.34 5.38 7.34
CA VAL A 150 -22.50 6.12 6.79
C VAL A 150 -23.25 5.28 5.77
N PRO A 151 -24.58 5.39 5.65
CA PRO A 151 -25.33 4.69 4.61
C PRO A 151 -24.92 5.21 3.22
N VAL A 152 -24.71 4.29 2.28
CA VAL A 152 -24.42 4.60 0.88
C VAL A 152 -25.14 3.64 -0.05
N ALA A 153 -25.40 4.09 -1.27
CA ALA A 153 -25.66 3.23 -2.41
C ALA A 153 -24.68 3.58 -3.53
N ILE A 154 -23.98 2.58 -4.06
CA ILE A 154 -22.96 2.75 -5.08
C ILE A 154 -23.23 1.85 -6.27
N ARG A 155 -22.75 2.25 -7.45
CA ARG A 155 -22.66 1.40 -8.64
C ARG A 155 -21.21 1.20 -9.01
N GLY A 156 -20.93 0.05 -9.60
CA GLY A 156 -19.60 -0.27 -10.06
C GLY A 156 -19.51 -1.61 -10.76
N THR A 157 -18.29 -1.98 -11.09
CA THR A 157 -17.97 -3.24 -11.77
C THR A 157 -17.11 -4.10 -10.85
N VAL A 158 -17.47 -5.37 -10.69
CA VAL A 158 -16.71 -6.32 -9.89
C VAL A 158 -15.31 -6.48 -10.52
N VAL A 159 -14.26 -6.20 -9.76
CA VAL A 159 -12.87 -6.38 -10.19
C VAL A 159 -12.22 -7.62 -9.57
N GLU A 160 -12.79 -8.10 -8.45
CA GLU A 160 -12.40 -9.35 -7.80
C GLU A 160 -13.65 -10.03 -7.26
N SER A 161 -13.84 -11.28 -7.63
CA SER A 161 -15.00 -12.07 -7.27
C SER A 161 -15.04 -12.39 -5.78
N PRO A 162 -16.23 -12.67 -5.23
CA PRO A 162 -16.38 -12.93 -3.81
C PRO A 162 -15.47 -14.07 -3.34
N SER A 163 -14.66 -13.79 -2.33
CA SER A 163 -13.86 -14.77 -1.61
C SER A 163 -14.33 -14.87 -0.17
N GLY A 164 -14.28 -16.08 0.40
CA GLY A 164 -14.59 -16.27 1.81
C GLY A 164 -13.55 -15.57 2.68
N LEU A 165 -14.01 -14.83 3.68
CA LEU A 165 -13.16 -14.32 4.73
C LEU A 165 -12.87 -15.46 5.73
N PRO A 166 -11.63 -15.57 6.25
CA PRO A 166 -11.34 -16.50 7.33
C PRO A 166 -12.31 -16.27 8.50
N PRO A 167 -12.84 -17.34 9.11
CA PRO A 167 -13.69 -17.19 10.28
C PRO A 167 -12.93 -16.41 11.36
N ALA A 168 -13.66 -15.61 12.14
CA ALA A 168 -13.08 -14.98 13.32
C ALA A 168 -12.44 -16.06 14.20
N SER A 169 -11.30 -15.72 14.83
CA SER A 169 -10.54 -16.65 15.67
C SER A 169 -11.48 -17.46 16.57
N PRO A 170 -11.29 -18.78 16.69
CA PRO A 170 -12.17 -19.65 17.46
C PRO A 170 -12.15 -19.40 18.97
N ASP A 171 -11.34 -18.44 19.45
CA ASP A 171 -11.28 -18.08 20.87
C ASP A 171 -12.64 -17.56 21.35
N PRO A 172 -13.37 -18.31 22.21
CA PRO A 172 -14.69 -17.93 22.69
C PRO A 172 -14.66 -16.69 23.61
N ARG A 173 -13.46 -16.24 24.03
CA ARG A 173 -13.28 -14.99 24.78
C ARG A 173 -13.32 -13.75 23.88
N LEU A 174 -13.14 -13.92 22.56
CA LEU A 174 -13.34 -12.84 21.61
C LEU A 174 -14.83 -12.75 21.32
N ALA A 175 -15.45 -11.70 21.89
CA ALA A 175 -16.88 -11.45 21.82
C ALA A 175 -17.33 -11.08 20.39
N ALA A 176 -17.47 -12.08 19.52
CA ALA A 176 -18.44 -12.24 18.45
C ALA A 176 -17.93 -13.36 17.52
N ALA A 177 -18.60 -14.51 17.55
CA ALA A 177 -18.52 -15.45 16.43
C ALA A 177 -19.14 -14.75 15.22
N ILE A 178 -18.31 -14.07 14.43
CA ILE A 178 -18.73 -13.52 13.15
C ILE A 178 -19.02 -14.74 12.26
N GLY A 179 -20.28 -14.87 11.84
CA GLY A 179 -20.69 -15.92 10.91
C GLY A 179 -19.90 -15.89 9.59
N PRO A 180 -20.16 -16.83 8.67
CA PRO A 180 -19.49 -16.85 7.38
C PRO A 180 -19.62 -15.48 6.72
N SER A 181 -18.49 -14.94 6.27
CA SER A 181 -18.42 -13.63 5.64
C SER A 181 -17.67 -13.75 4.32
N SER A 182 -18.05 -12.94 3.36
CA SER A 182 -17.42 -12.88 2.05
C SER A 182 -16.99 -11.45 1.74
N GLN A 183 -15.94 -11.31 0.95
CA GLN A 183 -15.46 -10.03 0.45
C GLN A 183 -15.34 -10.05 -1.07
N ALA A 184 -15.67 -8.93 -1.71
CA ALA A 184 -15.46 -8.70 -3.14
C ALA A 184 -14.86 -7.30 -3.33
N SER A 185 -14.11 -7.10 -4.42
CA SER A 185 -13.58 -5.79 -4.77
C SER A 185 -14.39 -5.20 -5.92
N LEU A 186 -14.82 -3.94 -5.75
CA LEU A 186 -15.68 -3.23 -6.70
C LEU A 186 -14.98 -1.97 -7.20
N ALA A 187 -14.80 -1.82 -8.51
CA ALA A 187 -14.45 -0.53 -9.12
C ALA A 187 -15.70 0.35 -9.19
N VAL A 188 -15.72 1.40 -8.38
CA VAL A 188 -16.85 2.32 -8.25
C VAL A 188 -16.93 3.21 -9.48
N SER A 189 -18.13 3.39 -10.02
CA SER A 189 -18.43 4.29 -11.14
C SER A 189 -19.42 5.39 -10.76
N ALA A 190 -20.28 5.15 -9.75
CA ALA A 190 -21.21 6.15 -9.27
C ALA A 190 -21.55 5.97 -7.78
N LEU A 191 -21.86 7.10 -7.13
CA LEU A 191 -22.40 7.22 -5.79
C LEU A 191 -23.80 7.85 -5.86
N ARG A 192 -24.76 7.30 -5.13
CA ARG A 192 -26.11 7.84 -5.03
C ARG A 192 -26.16 8.99 -4.03
N ASP A 193 -26.64 10.14 -4.50
CA ASP A 193 -26.87 11.36 -3.73
C ASP A 193 -28.38 11.69 -3.81
N GLY A 194 -29.12 11.21 -2.80
CA GLY A 194 -30.59 11.23 -2.80
C GLY A 194 -31.20 10.42 -3.95
N ALA A 195 -31.87 11.12 -4.87
CA ALA A 195 -32.49 10.50 -6.05
C ALA A 195 -31.57 10.43 -7.28
N ARG A 196 -30.39 11.06 -7.22
CA ARG A 196 -29.48 11.20 -8.37
C ARG A 196 -28.25 10.33 -8.20
N TRP A 197 -27.75 9.81 -9.32
CA TRP A 197 -26.43 9.19 -9.39
C TRP A 197 -25.40 10.24 -9.78
N ARG A 198 -24.30 10.30 -9.03
CA ARG A 198 -23.16 11.17 -9.30
C ARG A 198 -21.94 10.31 -9.63
N ALA A 199 -21.13 10.74 -10.59
CA ALA A 199 -19.89 10.06 -10.92
C ALA A 199 -18.99 9.99 -9.67
N ALA A 200 -18.44 8.80 -9.42
CA ALA A 200 -17.48 8.54 -8.37
C ALA A 200 -16.51 7.48 -8.87
N SER A 201 -15.28 7.50 -8.37
CA SER A 201 -14.25 6.55 -8.76
C SER A 201 -13.65 5.82 -7.55
N GLY A 202 -12.72 4.91 -7.81
CA GLY A 202 -11.97 4.19 -6.79
C GLY A 202 -12.35 2.73 -6.67
N VAL A 203 -11.68 2.02 -5.75
CA VAL A 203 -11.97 0.61 -5.47
C VAL A 203 -12.51 0.47 -4.05
N ALA A 204 -13.70 -0.11 -3.92
CA ALA A 204 -14.32 -0.40 -2.64
C ALA A 204 -14.23 -1.90 -2.33
N THR A 205 -13.80 -2.24 -1.11
CA THR A 205 -13.97 -3.61 -0.59
C THR A 205 -15.41 -3.75 -0.09
N VAL A 206 -16.20 -4.60 -0.71
CA VAL A 206 -17.57 -4.93 -0.28
C VAL A 206 -17.50 -6.16 0.62
N ILE A 207 -18.05 -6.09 1.83
CA ILE A 207 -18.07 -7.18 2.81
C ILE A 207 -19.51 -7.53 3.13
N VAL A 208 -19.87 -8.80 3.03
CA VAL A 208 -21.21 -9.33 3.29
C VAL A 208 -21.13 -10.45 4.31
N GLY A 209 -22.06 -10.49 5.27
CA GLY A 209 -22.13 -11.53 6.31
C GLY A 209 -22.80 -12.81 5.84
N VAL A 210 -22.45 -13.30 4.64
CA VAL A 210 -22.92 -14.58 4.08
C VAL A 210 -21.77 -15.30 3.39
N ALA A 211 -21.90 -16.62 3.19
CA ALA A 211 -20.91 -17.38 2.43
C ALA A 211 -20.92 -16.96 0.95
N PRO A 212 -19.79 -17.12 0.22
CA PRO A 212 -19.74 -16.80 -1.21
C PRO A 212 -20.79 -17.52 -2.06
N THR A 213 -21.20 -18.73 -1.65
CA THR A 213 -22.23 -19.54 -2.32
C THR A 213 -23.64 -18.96 -2.21
N ASP A 214 -23.89 -18.12 -1.20
CA ASP A 214 -25.20 -17.53 -0.94
C ASP A 214 -25.35 -16.14 -1.59
N LEU A 215 -24.30 -15.66 -2.25
CA LEU A 215 -24.33 -14.43 -3.02
C LEU A 215 -24.90 -14.68 -4.42
N PRO A 216 -25.48 -13.64 -5.07
CA PRO A 216 -25.72 -13.70 -6.51
C PRO A 216 -24.40 -14.00 -7.25
N PRO A 217 -24.46 -14.51 -8.49
CA PRO A 217 -23.26 -14.76 -9.29
C PRO A 217 -22.54 -13.44 -9.61
N LEU A 218 -21.53 -13.12 -8.79
CA LEU A 218 -20.67 -11.96 -8.93
C LEU A 218 -19.33 -12.43 -9.49
N ILE A 219 -19.17 -12.32 -10.81
CA ILE A 219 -17.91 -12.60 -11.49
C ILE A 219 -17.24 -11.29 -11.90
N VAL A 220 -15.94 -11.35 -12.18
CA VAL A 220 -15.20 -10.18 -12.66
C VAL A 220 -15.86 -9.60 -13.92
N GLY A 221 -16.14 -8.29 -13.88
CA GLY A 221 -16.80 -7.54 -14.94
C GLY A 221 -18.32 -7.41 -14.80
N THR A 222 -18.96 -8.08 -13.82
CA THR A 222 -20.38 -7.86 -13.52
C THR A 222 -20.60 -6.43 -13.02
N GLU A 223 -21.55 -5.71 -13.62
CA GLU A 223 -22.01 -4.43 -13.09
C GLU A 223 -23.02 -4.66 -11.97
N VAL A 224 -22.85 -3.97 -10.85
CA VAL A 224 -23.69 -4.13 -9.67
C VAL A 224 -24.07 -2.79 -9.05
N GLU A 225 -25.23 -2.77 -8.42
CA GLU A 225 -25.63 -1.77 -7.44
C GLU A 225 -25.51 -2.37 -6.03
N VAL A 226 -24.84 -1.66 -5.13
CA VAL A 226 -24.60 -2.11 -3.75
C VAL A 226 -25.14 -1.06 -2.79
N THR A 227 -26.02 -1.47 -1.89
CA THR A 227 -26.50 -0.64 -0.78
C THR A 227 -25.92 -1.14 0.53
N GLY A 228 -25.43 -0.23 1.38
CA GLY A 228 -24.82 -0.65 2.64
C GLY A 228 -24.32 0.51 3.48
N ARG A 229 -23.39 0.20 4.38
CA ARG A 229 -22.71 1.20 5.22
C ARG A 229 -21.25 1.28 4.84
N ALA A 230 -20.83 2.43 4.35
CA ALA A 230 -19.46 2.67 3.94
C ALA A 230 -18.68 3.52 4.93
N LEU A 231 -17.38 3.28 4.98
CA LEU A 231 -16.42 4.08 5.72
C LEU A 231 -15.07 4.10 5.02
N ARG A 232 -14.30 5.15 5.25
CA ARG A 232 -12.89 5.22 4.90
C ARG A 232 -12.09 4.47 5.95
N ARG A 233 -11.17 3.59 5.52
CA ARG A 233 -10.35 2.81 6.45
C ARG A 233 -9.62 3.73 7.45
N PRO A 234 -9.78 3.51 8.77
CA PRO A 234 -9.12 4.34 9.78
C PRO A 234 -7.61 4.05 9.79
N PRO A 235 -6.79 5.05 10.20
CA PRO A 235 -5.38 4.79 10.49
C PRO A 235 -5.24 3.87 11.71
N ALA A 236 -4.06 3.31 11.91
CA ALA A 236 -3.72 2.60 13.16
C ALA A 236 -4.03 3.49 14.37
N LEU A 237 -4.76 2.95 15.36
CA LEU A 237 -5.13 3.68 16.56
C LEU A 237 -4.17 3.41 17.72
N ASN A 238 -3.47 2.27 17.68
CA ASN A 238 -2.49 1.89 18.70
C ASN A 238 -1.06 1.84 18.13
N PRO A 239 -0.05 2.21 18.93
CA PRO A 239 1.35 1.99 18.56
C PRO A 239 1.62 0.50 18.29
N GLY A 240 2.26 0.20 17.15
CA GLY A 240 2.58 -1.17 16.74
C GLY A 240 1.43 -1.93 16.09
N GLU A 241 0.22 -1.36 16.03
CA GLU A 241 -0.90 -1.93 15.29
C GLU A 241 -0.63 -1.89 13.78
N PHE A 242 -1.19 -2.86 13.07
CA PHE A 242 -1.16 -2.88 11.62
C PHE A 242 -1.89 -1.66 11.04
N ASP A 243 -1.19 -0.85 10.24
CA ASP A 243 -1.77 0.32 9.58
C ASP A 243 -2.60 -0.10 8.35
N ALA A 244 -3.86 -0.42 8.60
CA ALA A 244 -4.83 -0.79 7.57
C ALA A 244 -5.03 0.32 6.53
N ALA A 245 -4.95 1.60 6.92
CA ALA A 245 -5.06 2.71 5.98
C ALA A 245 -3.84 2.79 5.04
N ARG A 246 -2.63 2.53 5.55
CA ARG A 246 -1.44 2.43 4.70
C ARG A 246 -1.53 1.28 3.73
N ARG A 247 -1.95 0.09 4.18
CA ARG A 247 -2.14 -1.08 3.29
C ARG A 247 -3.18 -0.77 2.20
N ALA A 248 -4.31 -0.20 2.59
CA ALA A 248 -5.38 0.21 1.68
C ALA A 248 -4.92 1.17 0.57
N ARG A 249 -4.02 2.11 0.88
CA ARG A 249 -3.44 3.01 -0.13
C ARG A 249 -2.58 2.27 -1.16
N LEU A 250 -1.82 1.27 -0.72
CA LEU A 250 -0.99 0.44 -1.61
C LEU A 250 -1.85 -0.40 -2.54
N ASP A 251 -2.95 -0.96 -2.00
CA ASP A 251 -3.93 -1.75 -2.73
C ASP A 251 -4.91 -0.87 -3.54
N ARG A 252 -4.85 0.46 -3.37
CA ARG A 252 -5.80 1.44 -3.92
C ARG A 252 -7.27 1.16 -3.59
N SER A 253 -7.53 0.51 -2.46
CA SER A 253 -8.87 0.24 -1.95
C SER A 253 -9.10 0.95 -0.61
N LEU A 254 -9.43 2.23 -0.69
CA LEU A 254 -9.52 3.14 0.47
C LEU A 254 -10.84 3.02 1.24
N SER A 255 -11.86 2.44 0.61
CA SER A 255 -13.23 2.38 1.12
C SER A 255 -13.63 0.95 1.43
N ILE A 256 -14.35 0.76 2.54
CA ILE A 256 -15.04 -0.49 2.85
C ILE A 256 -16.53 -0.21 2.82
N VAL A 257 -17.30 -1.09 2.19
CA VAL A 257 -18.77 -1.10 2.21
C VAL A 257 -19.23 -2.37 2.88
N ARG A 258 -19.86 -2.24 4.04
CA ARG A 258 -20.48 -3.37 4.74
C ARG A 258 -21.94 -3.49 4.33
N VAL A 259 -22.29 -4.66 3.84
CA VAL A 259 -23.62 -4.97 3.34
C VAL A 259 -24.30 -5.91 4.33
N ARG A 260 -25.59 -5.68 4.58
CA ARG A 260 -26.34 -6.45 5.58
C ARG A 260 -26.76 -7.81 5.03
N SER A 261 -27.18 -7.86 3.77
CA SER A 261 -27.71 -9.07 3.15
C SER A 261 -27.29 -9.19 1.68
N ALA A 262 -27.35 -10.40 1.12
CA ALA A 262 -27.12 -10.62 -0.31
C ALA A 262 -28.09 -9.82 -1.20
N ALA A 263 -29.32 -9.57 -0.72
CA ALA A 263 -30.34 -8.82 -1.45
C ALA A 263 -29.99 -7.33 -1.65
N ASP A 264 -29.07 -6.79 -0.85
CA ASP A 264 -28.58 -5.42 -0.99
C ASP A 264 -27.49 -5.29 -2.08
N ILE A 265 -27.13 -6.40 -2.75
CA ILE A 265 -26.27 -6.43 -3.93
C ILE A 265 -27.13 -6.86 -5.12
N VAL A 266 -27.37 -5.93 -6.02
CA VAL A 266 -28.22 -6.12 -7.19
C VAL A 266 -27.34 -6.14 -8.44
N PRO A 267 -27.17 -7.29 -9.11
CA PRO A 267 -26.55 -7.34 -10.43
C PRO A 267 -27.37 -6.53 -11.44
N LEU A 268 -26.70 -5.66 -12.20
CA LEU A 268 -27.31 -4.82 -13.23
C LEU A 268 -27.04 -5.38 -14.62
N ALA A 269 -25.81 -5.80 -14.90
CA ALA A 269 -25.42 -6.38 -16.18
C ALA A 269 -24.30 -7.42 -16.00
N PRO A 270 -24.33 -8.54 -16.74
CA PRO A 270 -23.22 -9.48 -16.78
C PRO A 270 -22.01 -8.87 -17.52
N PRO A 271 -20.79 -9.40 -17.33
CA PRO A 271 -19.67 -9.02 -18.18
C PRO A 271 -19.93 -9.43 -19.63
N PRO A 272 -19.32 -8.72 -20.62
CA PRO A 272 -19.38 -9.12 -22.02
C PRO A 272 -18.85 -10.56 -22.21
N ASP A 273 -19.44 -11.32 -23.13
CA ASP A 273 -19.07 -12.73 -23.36
C ASP A 273 -17.62 -12.92 -23.82
N TRP A 274 -17.02 -11.89 -24.44
CA TRP A 274 -15.63 -11.88 -24.88
C TRP A 274 -14.64 -11.45 -23.79
N SER A 275 -15.10 -11.17 -22.56
CA SER A 275 -14.24 -10.73 -21.47
C SER A 275 -13.30 -11.85 -21.02
N VAL A 276 -12.01 -11.71 -21.37
CA VAL A 276 -10.95 -12.63 -20.93
C VAL A 276 -10.88 -12.70 -19.41
N ALA A 277 -11.05 -11.57 -18.73
CA ALA A 277 -11.04 -11.51 -17.27
C ALA A 277 -12.17 -12.35 -16.67
N ALA A 278 -13.39 -12.25 -17.22
CA ALA A 278 -14.52 -13.06 -16.79
C ALA A 278 -14.32 -14.55 -17.09
N ALA A 279 -13.74 -14.89 -18.25
CA ALA A 279 -13.44 -16.27 -18.60
C ALA A 279 -12.43 -16.91 -17.64
N VAL A 280 -11.33 -16.21 -17.32
CA VAL A 280 -10.33 -16.66 -16.34
C VAL A 280 -10.94 -16.81 -14.95
N ASP A 281 -11.81 -15.89 -14.55
CA ASP A 281 -12.46 -15.93 -13.25
C ASP A 281 -13.43 -17.12 -13.11
N ARG A 282 -14.24 -17.40 -14.15
CA ARG A 282 -15.09 -18.60 -14.20
C ARG A 282 -14.28 -19.89 -14.07
N LEU A 283 -13.12 -19.97 -14.73
CA LEU A 283 -12.21 -21.13 -14.62
C LEU A 283 -11.68 -21.30 -13.19
N ARG A 284 -11.39 -20.20 -12.48
CA ARG A 284 -10.95 -20.25 -11.08
C ARG A 284 -12.08 -20.66 -10.12
N ALA A 285 -13.31 -20.25 -10.40
CA ALA A 285 -14.46 -20.59 -9.56
C ALA A 285 -14.94 -22.04 -9.75
N GLY A 286 -14.68 -22.64 -10.92
CA GLY A 286 -15.09 -24.00 -11.25
C GLY A 286 -14.09 -25.11 -10.94
N GLY A 287 -12.87 -24.78 -10.50
CA GLY A 287 -11.82 -25.74 -10.12
C GLY A 287 -11.64 -25.81 -8.61
#